data_AF-A0A1M6IJ12-F1
#
_entry.id   AF-A0A1M6IJ12-F1
#
_cell.length_a   1.000
_cell.length_b   1.000
_cell.length_c   1.000
_cell.angle_alpha   90.00
_cell.angle_beta   90.00
_cell.angle_gamma   90.00
#
_symmetry.space_group_name_H-M   'P 1'
#
loop_
_entity.id
_entity.type
_entity.pdbx_description
1 polymer ?
#
loop_
_entity_poly.entity_id
_entity_poly.type
_entity_poly.pdbx_seq_one_letter_code
_entity_poly.pdbx_strand_id
1 'polypeptide(L)'
;MKATFTLCAAAALSLLISSCSAPNGIVDSAVDFDDNYPMGYYHKNGYVISPYKPHNIMNVKGMTSGHLARDPSTADVDPTTGKPIMKTAKIFRIPEPPARKAAAN
;
A
#
# COMPACT_ATOMS: atom_id res chain seq x y z
N MET A 1 -48.79 -24.70 -33.83
CA MET A 1 -47.46 -24.03 -33.81
C MET A 1 -47.63 -22.61 -34.31
N LYS A 2 -47.36 -21.61 -33.48
CA LYS A 2 -47.11 -20.21 -33.89
C LYS A 2 -46.58 -19.48 -32.65
N ALA A 3 -45.26 -19.35 -32.59
CA ALA A 3 -44.55 -18.62 -31.55
C ALA A 3 -44.47 -17.15 -31.99
N THR A 4 -44.87 -16.24 -31.10
CA THR A 4 -44.68 -14.80 -31.28
C THR A 4 -43.56 -14.38 -30.34
N PHE A 5 -42.37 -14.19 -30.91
CA PHE A 5 -41.21 -13.63 -30.22
C PHE A 5 -41.35 -12.11 -30.21
N THR A 6 -41.62 -11.53 -29.04
CA THR A 6 -41.52 -10.08 -28.84
C THR A 6 -40.18 -9.78 -28.18
N LEU A 7 -39.29 -9.18 -28.96
CA LEU A 7 -38.03 -8.59 -28.54
C LEU A 7 -38.35 -7.30 -27.76
N CYS A 8 -38.10 -7.26 -26.45
CA CYS A 8 -38.03 -6.00 -25.70
C CYS A 8 -36.60 -5.81 -25.22
N ALA A 9 -35.88 -4.94 -25.94
CA ALA A 9 -34.64 -4.36 -25.48
C ALA A 9 -34.91 -3.49 -24.25
N ALA A 10 -34.21 -3.77 -23.14
CA ALA A 10 -34.06 -2.84 -22.04
C ALA A 10 -32.57 -2.74 -21.71
N ALA A 11 -32.09 -1.52 -21.84
CA ALA A 11 -30.72 -1.11 -21.69
C ALA A 11 -30.30 -1.01 -20.22
N ALA A 12 -28.98 -0.95 -20.05
CA ALA A 12 -28.26 -0.41 -18.90
C ALA A 12 -28.34 -1.21 -17.59
N LEU A 13 -27.25 -1.89 -17.26
CA LEU A 13 -26.40 -1.40 -16.17
C LEU A 13 -25.00 -2.01 -16.31
N SER A 14 -24.09 -1.22 -16.87
CA SER A 14 -22.66 -1.53 -16.90
C SER A 14 -22.14 -1.49 -15.45
N LEU A 15 -22.15 -2.63 -14.76
CA LEU A 15 -21.42 -2.82 -13.51
C LEU A 15 -19.92 -2.95 -13.84
N LEU A 16 -19.32 -1.84 -14.26
CA LEU A 16 -17.90 -1.62 -14.11
C LEU A 16 -17.66 -1.44 -12.61
N ILE A 17 -17.53 -2.56 -11.90
CA ILE A 17 -16.86 -2.57 -10.61
C ILE A 17 -15.40 -2.30 -10.96
N SER A 18 -15.07 -1.01 -11.11
CA SER A 18 -13.71 -0.52 -11.10
C SER A 18 -13.20 -0.84 -9.71
N SER A 19 -12.63 -2.03 -9.58
CA SER A 19 -11.78 -2.39 -8.46
C SER A 19 -10.55 -1.51 -8.61
N CYS A 20 -10.66 -0.26 -8.19
CA CYS A 20 -9.52 0.53 -7.79
C CYS A 20 -8.88 -0.29 -6.67
N SER A 21 -7.88 -1.09 -7.03
CA SER A 21 -6.95 -1.63 -6.07
C SER A 21 -6.42 -0.43 -5.30
N ALA A 22 -7.02 -0.18 -4.14
CA ALA A 22 -6.45 0.73 -3.15
C ALA A 22 -4.99 0.31 -3.03
N PRO A 23 -4.02 1.23 -3.08
CA PRO A 23 -2.65 0.88 -2.82
C PRO A 23 -2.63 0.18 -1.45
N ASN A 24 -2.38 -1.13 -1.48
CA ASN A 24 -2.18 -1.96 -0.29
C ASN A 24 -1.02 -1.32 0.48
N GLY A 25 -1.36 -0.59 1.54
CA GLY A 25 -0.43 0.26 2.25
C GLY A 25 -1.11 1.42 2.97
N ILE A 26 -2.39 1.29 3.33
CA ILE A 26 -2.97 2.20 4.33
C ILE A 26 -2.23 1.90 5.63
N VAL A 27 -1.22 2.74 5.87
CA VAL A 27 -0.63 3.00 7.18
C VAL A 27 -1.76 3.49 8.07
N ASP A 28 -2.30 2.55 8.83
CA ASP A 28 -3.22 2.85 9.89
C ASP A 28 -2.41 3.60 10.97
N SER A 29 -2.59 4.92 10.98
CA SER A 29 -2.02 5.90 11.90
C SER A 29 -0.50 6.10 11.79
N ALA A 30 -0.10 7.35 11.51
CA ALA A 30 1.24 7.83 11.83
C ALA A 30 1.37 7.76 13.36
N VAL A 31 1.90 6.65 13.87
CA VAL A 31 2.24 6.52 15.29
C VAL A 31 3.56 7.24 15.51
N ASP A 32 3.65 7.94 16.64
CA ASP A 32 4.79 8.75 17.06
C ASP A 32 6.12 8.01 16.89
N PHE A 33 7.16 8.78 16.57
CA PHE A 33 8.54 8.34 16.41
C PHE A 33 8.96 7.42 17.55
N ASP A 34 9.28 6.17 17.22
CA ASP A 34 9.82 5.20 18.17
C ASP A 34 11.16 4.66 17.65
N ASP A 35 12.23 5.03 18.34
CA ASP A 35 13.61 4.63 18.03
C ASP A 35 13.85 3.12 18.17
N ASN A 36 12.92 2.39 18.79
CA ASN A 36 12.97 0.94 18.94
C ASN A 36 12.74 0.18 17.61
N TYR A 37 12.19 0.85 16.59
CA TYR A 37 12.03 0.23 15.27
C TYR A 37 13.23 0.52 14.36
N PRO A 38 13.65 -0.45 13.53
CA PRO A 38 14.73 -0.23 12.56
C PRO A 38 14.31 0.80 11.51
N MET A 39 15.28 1.55 11.02
CA MET A 39 15.08 2.47 9.90
C MET A 39 15.06 1.71 8.57
N GLY A 40 14.12 2.04 7.70
CA GLY A 40 14.15 1.59 6.30
C GLY A 40 15.23 2.31 5.49
N TYR A 41 15.40 1.91 4.23
CA TYR A 41 16.35 2.57 3.32
C TYR A 41 15.62 3.45 2.32
N TYR A 42 16.15 4.64 2.07
CA TYR A 42 15.53 5.54 1.11
C TYR A 42 15.58 4.93 -0.30
N HIS A 43 14.46 5.01 -1.02
CA HIS A 43 14.40 4.76 -2.45
C HIS A 43 13.87 6.01 -3.18
N LYS A 44 13.94 6.01 -4.51
CA LYS A 44 13.52 7.18 -5.31
C LYS A 44 12.02 7.47 -5.19
N ASN A 45 11.64 8.72 -5.35
CA ASN A 45 10.26 9.18 -5.60
C ASN A 45 9.23 8.85 -4.50
N GLY A 46 9.63 8.93 -3.22
CA GLY A 46 8.73 8.66 -2.09
C GLY A 46 8.51 7.17 -1.84
N TYR A 47 9.42 6.33 -2.33
CA TYR A 47 9.47 4.92 -2.00
C TYR A 47 10.58 4.66 -0.98
N VAL A 48 10.45 3.60 -0.22
CA VAL A 48 11.43 3.14 0.77
C VAL A 48 11.57 1.63 0.68
N ILE A 49 12.70 1.10 1.11
CA ILE A 49 12.99 -0.32 1.18
C ILE A 49 12.86 -0.77 2.63
N SER A 50 12.08 -1.83 2.86
CA SER A 50 11.95 -2.48 4.18
C SER A 50 13.31 -2.96 4.69
N PRO A 51 13.61 -2.78 5.99
CA PRO A 51 14.80 -3.39 6.59
C PRO A 51 14.66 -4.92 6.73
N TYR A 52 13.45 -5.46 6.59
CA TYR A 52 13.17 -6.89 6.72
C TYR A 52 13.25 -7.59 5.38
N LYS A 53 13.76 -8.83 5.36
CA LYS A 53 13.75 -9.69 4.16
C LYS A 53 12.29 -9.96 3.75
N PRO A 54 11.94 -9.90 2.46
CA PRO A 54 12.83 -9.86 1.29
C PRO A 54 13.27 -8.46 0.80
N HIS A 55 13.21 -7.43 1.65
CA HIS A 55 13.54 -6.03 1.34
C HIS A 55 12.59 -5.40 0.33
N ASN A 56 11.29 -5.49 0.65
CA ASN A 56 10.25 -4.96 -0.23
C ASN A 56 10.32 -3.43 -0.38
N ILE A 57 10.06 -2.97 -1.61
CA ILE A 57 9.92 -1.56 -1.94
C ILE A 57 8.47 -1.15 -1.64
N MET A 58 8.30 -0.16 -0.78
CA MET A 58 7.00 0.36 -0.36
C MET A 58 6.86 1.82 -0.76
N ASN A 59 5.65 2.19 -1.20
CA ASN A 59 5.29 3.57 -1.44
C ASN A 59 4.86 4.21 -0.11
N VAL A 60 5.56 5.26 0.31
CA VAL A 60 5.28 6.00 1.54
C VAL A 60 4.97 7.47 1.26
N LYS A 61 4.52 7.80 0.04
CA LYS A 61 4.05 9.15 -0.29
C LYS A 61 2.99 9.62 0.69
N GLY A 62 3.15 10.84 1.20
CA GLY A 62 2.26 11.43 2.21
C GLY A 62 2.69 11.15 3.65
N MET A 63 3.72 10.32 3.87
CA MET A 63 4.34 10.13 5.17
C MET A 63 5.62 10.97 5.27
N THR A 64 5.89 11.49 6.46
CA THR A 64 7.13 12.21 6.75
C THR A 64 8.20 11.27 7.30
N SER A 65 9.45 11.69 7.22
CA SER A 65 10.57 10.95 7.80
C SER A 65 10.38 10.74 9.31
N GLY A 66 10.79 9.56 9.76
CA GLY A 66 10.62 9.03 11.11
C GLY A 66 9.22 8.53 11.48
N HIS A 67 8.21 8.73 10.61
CA HIS A 67 6.94 8.01 10.77
C HIS A 67 7.12 6.49 10.69
N LEU A 68 6.22 5.77 11.36
CA LEU A 68 6.18 4.32 11.35
C LEU A 68 5.37 3.79 10.16
N ALA A 69 5.94 2.84 9.43
CA ALA A 69 5.30 2.10 8.35
C ALA A 69 5.29 0.60 8.66
N ARG A 70 4.25 -0.10 8.19
CA ARG A 70 4.10 -1.55 8.32
C ARG A 70 4.47 -2.24 7.01
N ASP A 71 5.30 -3.28 7.07
CA ASP A 71 5.66 -4.08 5.89
C ASP A 71 4.68 -5.26 5.70
N PRO A 72 3.76 -5.20 4.72
CA PRO A 72 2.77 -6.26 4.51
C PRO A 72 3.38 -7.62 4.16
N SER A 73 4.61 -7.65 3.64
CA SER A 73 5.28 -8.91 3.29
C SER A 73 5.73 -9.73 4.49
N THR A 74 5.71 -9.09 5.67
CA THR A 74 6.03 -9.73 6.95
C THR A 74 4.77 -10.03 7.76
N ALA A 75 3.59 -9.66 7.27
CA ALA A 75 2.32 -9.95 7.92
C ALA A 75 1.96 -11.43 7.77
N ASP A 76 1.27 -11.97 8.77
CA ASP A 76 0.59 -13.24 8.64
C ASP A 76 -0.55 -13.12 7.62
N VAL A 77 -0.89 -14.23 6.99
CA VAL A 77 -2.01 -14.29 6.05
C VAL A 77 -3.21 -14.92 6.75
N ASP A 78 -4.37 -14.27 6.66
CA ASP A 78 -5.63 -14.85 7.12
C ASP A 78 -5.96 -16.08 6.26
N PRO A 79 -6.08 -17.28 6.85
CA PRO A 79 -6.34 -18.51 6.10
C PRO A 79 -7.71 -18.53 5.41
N THR A 80 -8.65 -17.70 5.86
CA THR A 80 -10.02 -17.62 5.33
C THR A 80 -10.11 -16.68 4.14
N THR A 81 -9.47 -15.51 4.24
CA THR A 81 -9.56 -14.46 3.22
C THR A 81 -8.37 -14.41 2.27
N GLY A 82 -7.25 -15.06 2.62
CA GLY A 82 -5.99 -14.99 1.89
C GLY A 82 -5.32 -13.61 1.94
N LYS A 83 -5.78 -12.72 2.82
CA LYS A 83 -5.29 -11.33 2.91
C LYS A 83 -4.28 -11.17 4.05
N PRO A 84 -3.31 -10.24 3.93
CA PRO A 84 -2.40 -9.89 5.01
C PRO A 84 -3.14 -9.33 6.23
N ILE A 85 -2.82 -9.84 7.41
CA ILE A 85 -3.31 -9.32 8.69
C ILE A 85 -2.36 -8.20 9.14
N MET A 86 -2.64 -6.97 8.72
CA MET A 86 -1.73 -5.83 8.89
C MET A 86 -1.27 -5.57 10.34
N LYS A 87 -2.04 -5.97 11.36
CA LYS A 87 -1.62 -5.83 12.78
C LYS A 87 -0.41 -6.70 13.16
N THR A 88 -0.11 -7.75 12.39
CA THR A 88 1.03 -8.65 12.62
C THR A 88 2.22 -8.32 11.73
N ALA A 89 2.09 -7.35 10.83
CA ALA A 89 3.20 -6.82 10.05
C ALA A 89 4.26 -6.20 10.96
N LYS A 90 5.53 -6.44 10.63
CA LYS A 90 6.64 -5.73 11.26
C LYS A 90 6.61 -4.25 10.89
N ILE A 91 7.04 -3.43 11.85
CA ILE A 91 7.03 -1.97 11.75
C ILE A 91 8.47 -1.48 11.56
N PHE A 92 8.65 -0.47 10.72
CA PHE A 92 9.94 0.20 10.53
C PHE A 92 9.73 1.71 10.39
N ARG A 93 10.80 2.47 10.61
CA ARG A 93 10.80 3.94 10.47
C ARG A 93 11.12 4.37 9.04
N ILE A 94 10.48 5.43 8.58
CA ILE A 94 10.77 6.04 7.29
C ILE A 94 12.07 6.85 7.37
N PRO A 95 13.05 6.59 6.48
CA PRO A 95 14.30 7.34 6.47
C PRO A 95 14.11 8.79 6.04
N GLU A 96 15.09 9.62 6.41
CA GLU A 96 15.23 10.93 5.81
C GLU A 96 15.54 10.81 4.31
N PRO A 97 14.91 11.63 3.45
CA PRO A 97 15.35 11.73 2.08
C PRO A 97 16.81 12.22 2.07
N PRO A 98 17.64 11.74 1.13
CA PRO A 98 19.01 12.22 1.02
C PRO A 98 18.98 13.74 0.86
N ALA A 99 19.87 14.42 1.57
CA ALA A 99 20.02 15.86 1.45
C ALA A 99 20.09 16.21 -0.03
N ARG A 100 19.14 17.05 -0.51
CA ARG A 100 19.28 17.60 -1.86
C ARG A 100 20.58 18.38 -1.82
N LYS A 101 21.58 17.95 -2.59
CA LYS A 101 22.71 18.83 -2.90
C LYS A 101 22.06 20.09 -3.48
N ALA A 102 22.11 21.19 -2.73
CA ALA A 102 21.66 22.47 -3.23
C ALA A 102 22.34 22.66 -4.57
N ALA A 103 21.55 22.85 -5.64
CA ALA A 103 22.11 23.19 -6.93
C ALA A 103 22.90 24.49 -6.71
N ALA A 104 24.22 24.39 -6.75
CA ALA A 104 25.07 25.56 -6.75
C ALA A 104 24.78 26.29 -8.07
N ASN A 105 24.06 27.41 -7.97
CA ASN A 105 23.96 28.40 -9.03
C ASN A 105 25.26 29.20 -9.09
#